data_AF-A0A0D0AQX8-F1
#
_entry.id   AF-A0A0D0AQX8-F1
#
_cell.length_a   1.000
_cell.length_b   1.000
_cell.length_c   1.000
_cell.angle_alpha   90.00
_cell.angle_beta   90.00
_cell.angle_gamma   90.00
#
_symmetry.space_group_name_H-M   'P 1'
#
loop_
_entity.id
_entity.type
_entity.pdbx_description
1 polymer ?
#
loop_
_entity_poly.entity_id
_entity_poly.type
_entity_poly.pdbx_seq_one_letter_code
_entity_poly.pdbx_strand_id
1 'polypeptide(L)' 'MSGNFPPLPRSKVLVENIVNQFCQGLQPKEFEEAGCKICGQLSLKSSLLSTYGIRNNL' A
#
# COMPACT_ATOMS: atom_id res chain seq x y z
N MET A 1 3.72 42.68 -4.83
CA MET A 1 3.70 41.30 -4.27
C MET A 1 2.30 40.76 -4.46
N SER A 2 2.02 40.10 -5.57
CA SER A 2 0.73 39.45 -5.78
C SER A 2 0.98 38.19 -6.62
N GLY A 3 1.53 37.17 -5.96
CA GLY A 3 1.53 35.83 -6.52
C GLY A 3 0.07 35.42 -6.69
N ASN A 4 -0.33 35.13 -7.93
CA ASN A 4 -1.69 34.78 -8.27
C ASN A 4 -2.19 33.65 -7.35
N PHE A 5 -3.18 33.97 -6.53
CA PHE A 5 -3.89 33.05 -5.67
C PHE A 5 -5.28 32.79 -6.27
N PRO A 6 -5.71 31.52 -6.39
CA PRO A 6 -4.94 30.33 -6.05
C PRO A 6 -3.80 30.10 -7.04
N PRO A 7 -2.74 29.37 -6.62
CA PRO A 7 -1.72 28.94 -7.53
C PRO A 7 -2.34 28.10 -8.65
N LEU A 8 -1.74 28.19 -9.85
CA LEU A 8 -2.14 27.34 -10.96
C LEU A 8 -1.96 25.85 -10.58
N PRO A 9 -2.86 24.97 -11.06
CA PRO A 9 -2.72 23.54 -10.86
C PRO A 9 -1.39 23.05 -11.43
N ARG A 10 -0.78 22.06 -10.77
CA ARG A 10 0.43 21.39 -11.27
C ARG A 10 0.14 20.71 -12.61
N SER A 11 1.17 20.56 -13.45
CA SER A 11 1.02 19.85 -14.72
C SER A 11 0.62 18.39 -14.50
N LYS A 12 -0.16 17.84 -15.41
CA LYS A 12 -0.58 16.42 -15.41
C LYS A 12 0.62 15.48 -15.32
N VAL A 13 1.68 15.78 -16.08
CA VAL A 13 2.94 15.03 -16.09
C VAL A 13 3.60 14.99 -14.71
N LEU A 14 3.60 16.11 -13.98
CA LEU A 14 4.18 16.14 -12.63
C LEU A 14 3.35 15.29 -11.66
N VAL A 15 2.03 15.35 -11.74
CA VAL A 15 1.14 14.52 -10.91
C VAL A 15 1.36 13.04 -11.20
N GLU A 16 1.39 12.65 -12.47
CA GLU A 16 1.65 11.27 -12.89
C GLU A 16 3.02 10.77 -12.42
N ASN A 17 4.07 11.60 -12.55
CA ASN A 17 5.41 11.26 -12.07
C ASN A 17 5.43 11.02 -10.55
N ILE A 18 4.75 11.87 -9.77
CA ILE A 18 4.66 11.70 -8.30
C ILE A 18 3.98 10.37 -7.96
N VAL A 19 2.84 10.07 -8.60
CA VAL A 19 2.10 8.81 -8.37
C VAL A 19 2.96 7.60 -8.74
N ASN A 20 3.59 7.62 -9.91
CA ASN A 20 4.42 6.52 -10.38
C ASN A 20 5.63 6.28 -9.47
N GLN A 21 6.32 7.33 -9.04
CA GLN A 21 7.45 7.23 -8.12
C GLN A 21 7.04 6.67 -6.76
N PHE A 22 5.88 7.08 -6.24
CA PHE A 22 5.34 6.51 -5.02
C PHE A 22 5.07 5.01 -5.17
N CYS A 23 4.36 4.61 -6.22
CA CYS A 23 4.07 3.19 -6.49
C CYS A 23 5.34 2.35 -6.69
N GLN A 24 6.37 2.89 -7.35
CA GLN A 24 7.66 2.23 -7.54
C GLN A 24 8.43 2.03 -6.22
N GLY A 25 8.20 2.89 -5.23
CA GLY A 25 8.81 2.79 -3.91
C GLY A 25 8.16 1.75 -3.00
N LEU A 26 6.90 1.36 -3.27
CA LEU A 26 6.17 0.41 -2.43
C LEU A 26 6.74 -1.00 -2.54
N GLN A 27 6.97 -1.63 -1.40
CA GLN A 27 7.30 -3.05 -1.27
C GLN A 27 6.02 -3.87 -1.03
N PRO A 28 5.91 -5.10 -1.57
CA PRO A 28 4.71 -5.93 -1.38
C PRO A 28 4.28 -6.11 0.08
N LYS A 29 5.24 -6.19 1.02
CA LYS A 29 4.98 -6.33 2.46
C LYS A 29 4.17 -5.17 3.08
N GLU A 30 4.09 -4.02 2.40
CA GLU A 30 3.42 -2.81 2.87
C GLU A 30 1.93 -2.77 2.50
N PHE A 31 1.48 -3.60 1.55
CA PHE A 31 0.09 -3.58 1.08
C PHE A 31 -0.50 -4.95 0.67
N GLU A 32 0.29 -6.02 0.53
CA GLU A 32 -0.27 -7.35 0.31
C GLU A 32 -1.04 -7.81 1.54
N GLU A 33 -2.27 -8.25 1.33
CA GLU A 33 -3.16 -8.77 2.36
C GLU A 33 -3.44 -10.26 2.14
N ALA A 34 -3.75 -10.97 3.22
CA ALA A 34 -4.35 -12.30 3.14
C ALA A 34 -5.67 -12.32 3.90
N GLY A 35 -6.64 -13.04 3.34
CA GLY A 35 -7.98 -13.15 3.90
C GLY A 35 -8.17 -14.38 4.78
N CYS A 36 -8.92 -14.24 5.86
CA CYS A 36 -9.45 -15.38 6.60
C CYS A 36 -10.58 -16.05 5.80
N LYS A 37 -10.46 -17.35 5.52
CA LYS A 37 -11.48 -18.11 4.76
C LYS A 37 -12.85 -18.14 5.45
N ILE A 38 -12.90 -17.97 6.77
CA ILE A 38 -14.14 -18.08 7.56
C ILE A 38 -14.85 -16.74 7.66
N CYS A 39 -14.16 -15.69 8.13
CA CYS A 39 -14.79 -14.39 8.36
C CYS A 39 -14.58 -13.38 7.21
N GLY A 40 -13.71 -13.68 6.24
CA GLY A 40 -13.42 -12.79 5.11
C GLY A 40 -12.57 -11.56 5.48
N GLN A 41 -12.17 -11.41 6.74
CA GLN A 41 -11.34 -10.28 7.16
C GLN A 41 -9.97 -10.33 6.48
N LEU A 42 -9.57 -9.19 5.94
CA LEU A 42 -8.25 -8.98 5.36
C LEU A 42 -7.31 -8.42 6.44
N SER A 43 -6.10 -8.97 6.47
CA SER A 43 -5.01 -8.50 7.30
C SER A 43 -3.75 -8.39 6.44
N LEU A 44 -2.87 -7.43 6.75
CA LEU A 44 -1.55 -7.35 6.12
C LEU A 44 -0.84 -8.70 6.24
N LYS A 45 -0.39 -9.23 5.10
CA LYS A 45 0.27 -10.53 5.04
C LYS A 45 1.53 -10.57 5.91
N SER A 46 2.21 -9.43 6.06
CA SER A 46 3.38 -9.25 6.92
C SER A 46 3.09 -9.33 8.43
N SER A 47 1.83 -9.22 8.86
CA SER A 47 1.44 -9.36 10.28
C SER A 47 0.97 -10.77 10.64
N LEU A 48 0.82 -11.66 9.66
CA LEU A 48 0.36 -13.03 9.86
C LEU A 48 1.51 -13.98 10.20
N LEU A 49 1.25 -14.91 11.11
CA LEU A 49 2.16 -16.01 11.39
C LEU A 49 2.13 -17.01 10.23
N SER A 50 3.32 -17.44 9.79
CA SER A 50 3.43 -18.52 8.81
C SER A 50 3.03 -19.85 9.43
N THR A 51 2.10 -20.57 8.78
CA THR A 51 1.67 -21.91 9.20
C THR A 51 2.76 -22.97 9.01
N TYR A 52 3.80 -22.69 8.21
CA TYR A 52 4.94 -23.59 8.01
C TYR A 52 5.65 -23.97 9.32
N GLY A 53 5.60 -23.09 10.33
CA GLY A 53 6.20 -23.32 11.66
C GLY A 53 5.23 -23.88 12.71
N ILE A 54 3.93 -24.00 12.40
CA ILE A 54 2.93 -24.48 13.36
C ILE A 54 2.94 -26.00 13.32
N ARG A 55 3.63 -26.62 14.29
CA ARG A 55 3.53 -28.06 14.53
C ARG A 55 2.19 -28.34 15.21
N ASN A 56 1.30 -29.05 14.52
CA ASN A 56 0.14 -29.65 15.15
C ASN A 56 0.63 -30.75 16.10
N ASN A 57 0.67 -30.48 17.40
CA ASN A 57 0.87 -31.49 18.44
C ASN A 57 -0.48 -32.14 18.79
N LEU A 58 -1.17 -32.67 17.79
CA LEU A 58 -2.36 -33.51 18.00
C LEU A 58 -1.95 -34.88 18.53
#